data_AF-A0A9E5NDG8-F1
#
_entry.id   AF-A0A9E5NDG8-F1
#
_cell.length_a   1.000
_cell.length_b   1.000
_cell.length_c   1.000
_cell.angle_alpha   90.00
_cell.angle_beta   90.00
_cell.angle_gamma   90.00
#
_symmetry.space_group_name_H-M   'P 1'
#
loop_
_entity.id
_entity.type
_entity.pdbx_description
1 polymer ?
#
loop_
_entity_poly.entity_id
_entity_poly.type
_entity_poly.pdbx_seq_one_letter_code
_entity_poly.pdbx_strand_id
1 'polypeptide(L)'
;SCPTANLMDISPRQLWGLIRLGLKEEALHSKTFWLCTTCKSCTVHCPRGILLSDTMIGLKTYAVREGLQVPDGLSLLRNTVKTTHNISGDLNEERLIWSENLPQPLTNIEGQSDADMLYFVGCIASFYPR
;
A
#
# COMPACT_ATOMS: atom_id res chain seq x y z
N SER A 1 -19.81 6.69 -3.46
CA SER A 1 -18.52 7.27 -3.01
C SER A 1 -17.32 6.41 -3.34
N CYS A 2 -17.37 5.07 -3.23
CA CYS A 2 -16.23 4.23 -3.61
C CYS A 2 -15.96 4.33 -5.12
N PRO A 3 -14.76 4.75 -5.56
CA PRO A 3 -14.44 4.90 -6.98
C PRO A 3 -14.25 3.57 -7.70
N THR A 4 -13.93 2.49 -6.97
CA THR A 4 -13.68 1.16 -7.53
C THR A 4 -14.85 0.19 -7.31
N ALA A 5 -16.03 0.69 -6.96
CA ALA A 5 -17.20 -0.13 -6.62
C ALA A 5 -17.62 -1.10 -7.75
N ASN A 6 -17.45 -0.68 -9.01
CA ASN A 6 -17.77 -1.48 -10.20
C ASN A 6 -16.83 -2.68 -10.43
N LEU A 7 -15.68 -2.71 -9.76
CA LEU A 7 -14.72 -3.82 -9.83
C LEU A 7 -14.92 -4.83 -8.68
N MET A 8 -15.73 -4.47 -7.67
CA MET A 8 -15.95 -5.26 -6.47
C MET A 8 -17.06 -6.30 -6.67
N ASP A 9 -16.92 -7.44 -6.00
CA ASP A 9 -17.92 -8.51 -5.95
C ASP A 9 -19.15 -8.11 -5.12
N ILE A 10 -18.95 -7.34 -4.05
CA ILE A 10 -20.01 -6.73 -3.26
C ILE A 10 -19.64 -5.28 -2.93
N SER A 11 -20.63 -4.43 -2.65
CA SER A 11 -20.31 -3.06 -2.25
C SER A 11 -19.65 -3.04 -0.86
N PRO A 12 -18.84 -2.01 -0.55
CA PRO A 12 -18.30 -1.80 0.81
C PRO A 12 -19.38 -1.80 1.91
N ARG A 13 -20.61 -1.38 1.58
CA ARG A 13 -21.76 -1.40 2.49
C ARG A 13 -22.27 -2.83 2.73
N GLN A 14 -22.34 -3.66 1.70
CA GLN A 14 -22.72 -5.07 1.83
C GLN A 14 -21.67 -5.83 2.65
N LEU A 15 -20.38 -5.62 2.38
CA LEU A 15 -19.31 -6.21 3.17
C LEU A 15 -19.42 -5.82 4.66
N TRP A 16 -19.66 -4.55 4.95
CA TRP A 16 -19.91 -4.09 6.33
C TRP A 16 -21.13 -4.78 6.96
N GLY A 17 -22.17 -5.05 6.17
CA GLY A 17 -23.33 -5.84 6.58
C GLY A 17 -22.95 -7.26 7.01
N LEU A 18 -22.16 -7.97 6.21
CA LEU A 18 -21.67 -9.32 6.53
C LEU A 18 -20.90 -9.35 7.86
N ILE A 19 -19.99 -8.39 8.05
CA ILE A 19 -19.22 -8.24 9.30
C ILE A 19 -20.15 -8.06 10.50
N ARG A 20 -21.15 -7.18 10.39
CA ARG A 20 -22.11 -6.93 11.48
C ARG A 20 -22.98 -8.15 11.81
N LEU A 21 -23.25 -9.01 10.83
CA LEU A 21 -24.03 -10.23 11.01
C LEU A 21 -23.19 -11.40 11.53
N GLY A 22 -21.88 -11.24 11.70
CA GLY A 22 -20.98 -12.32 12.12
C GLY A 22 -20.68 -13.34 11.02
N LEU A 23 -21.00 -13.01 9.76
CA LEU A 23 -20.76 -13.85 8.58
C LEU A 23 -19.29 -13.72 8.14
N LYS A 24 -18.40 -14.29 8.96
CA LYS A 24 -16.94 -14.17 8.83
C LYS A 24 -16.45 -14.72 7.50
N GLU A 25 -16.86 -15.93 7.15
CA GLU A 25 -16.36 -16.62 5.95
C GLU A 25 -16.75 -15.87 4.68
N GLU A 26 -17.99 -15.41 4.58
CA GLU A 26 -18.48 -14.64 3.45
C GLU A 26 -17.75 -13.30 3.32
N ALA A 27 -17.49 -12.63 4.44
CA ALA A 27 -16.74 -11.37 4.44
C ALA A 27 -15.28 -11.57 4.00
N LEU A 28 -14.62 -12.64 4.45
CA LEU A 28 -13.20 -12.90 4.16
C LEU A 28 -12.95 -13.47 2.76
N HIS A 29 -13.92 -14.16 2.17
CA HIS A 29 -13.84 -14.61 0.76
C HIS A 29 -14.10 -13.48 -0.24
N SER A 30 -14.54 -12.30 0.21
CA SER A 30 -14.83 -11.18 -0.68
C SER A 30 -13.57 -10.53 -1.27
N LYS A 31 -13.63 -10.15 -2.56
CA LYS A 31 -12.57 -9.36 -3.22
C LYS A 31 -12.60 -7.89 -2.84
N THR A 32 -13.68 -7.44 -2.22
CA THR A 32 -13.99 -6.03 -1.94
C THR A 32 -12.92 -5.34 -1.12
N PHE A 33 -12.46 -5.96 -0.03
CA PHE A 33 -11.44 -5.33 0.81
C PHE A 33 -10.07 -5.30 0.12
N TRP A 34 -9.73 -6.28 -0.71
CA TRP A 34 -8.53 -6.28 -1.55
C TRP A 34 -8.51 -5.13 -2.57
N LEU A 35 -9.66 -4.84 -3.18
CA LEU A 35 -9.84 -3.78 -4.19
C LEU A 35 -10.00 -2.37 -3.59
N CYS A 36 -10.02 -2.25 -2.26
CA CYS A 36 -10.02 -0.96 -1.60
C CYS A 36 -8.68 -0.24 -1.81
N THR A 37 -8.74 0.92 -2.46
CA THR A 37 -7.60 1.83 -2.71
C THR A 37 -7.26 2.73 -1.52
N THR A 38 -7.96 2.56 -0.39
CA THR A 38 -7.79 3.38 0.82
C THR A 38 -7.91 4.90 0.59
N CYS A 39 -8.65 5.33 -0.44
CA CYS A 39 -8.84 6.75 -0.77
C CYS A 39 -9.65 7.56 0.25
N LYS A 40 -10.20 6.91 1.29
CA LYS A 40 -10.99 7.50 2.39
C LYS A 40 -12.31 8.19 2.02
N SER A 41 -12.69 8.23 0.74
CA SER A 41 -13.96 8.84 0.29
C SER A 41 -15.20 8.29 1.00
N CYS A 42 -15.27 6.99 1.27
CA CYS A 42 -16.41 6.42 2.01
C CYS A 42 -16.43 6.83 3.50
N THR A 43 -15.26 6.96 4.13
CA THR A 43 -15.12 7.40 5.53
C THR A 43 -15.59 8.84 5.69
N VAL A 44 -15.11 9.75 4.83
CA VAL A 44 -15.45 11.18 4.87
C VAL A 44 -16.95 11.43 4.68
N HIS A 45 -17.57 10.70 3.74
CA HIS A 45 -19.00 10.87 3.45
C HIS A 45 -19.93 10.12 4.41
N CYS A 46 -19.41 9.34 5.37
CA CYS A 46 -20.26 8.51 6.22
C CYS A 46 -20.93 9.36 7.32
N PRO A 47 -22.26 9.56 7.32
CA PRO A 47 -22.94 10.34 8.36
C PRO A 47 -22.96 9.64 9.73
N ARG A 48 -22.55 8.37 9.78
CA ARG A 48 -22.48 7.56 11.01
C ARG A 48 -21.07 7.46 11.59
N GLY A 49 -20.08 8.10 10.97
CA GLY A 49 -18.69 8.07 11.44
C GLY A 49 -18.02 6.70 11.33
N ILE A 50 -18.50 5.83 10.42
CA ILE A 50 -17.90 4.50 10.24
C ILE A 50 -16.55 4.64 9.54
N LEU A 51 -15.50 4.13 10.18
CA LEU A 51 -14.12 4.10 9.67
C LEU A 51 -13.92 2.96 8.66
N LEU A 52 -14.74 2.94 7.61
CA LEU A 52 -14.81 1.81 6.68
C LEU A 52 -13.48 1.54 5.97
N SER A 53 -12.74 2.59 5.61
CA SER A 53 -11.41 2.44 4.98
C SER A 53 -10.41 1.72 5.88
N ASP A 54 -10.43 2.00 7.19
CA ASP A 54 -9.56 1.35 8.16
C ASP A 54 -10.00 -0.09 8.42
N THR A 55 -11.31 -0.37 8.41
CA THR A 55 -11.84 -1.74 8.40
C THR A 55 -11.33 -2.54 7.21
N MET A 56 -11.27 -1.96 6.01
CA MET A 56 -10.72 -2.65 4.83
C MET A 56 -9.26 -3.02 5.02
N ILE A 57 -8.45 -2.14 5.61
CA ILE A 57 -7.05 -2.43 5.96
C ILE A 57 -7.00 -3.55 7.01
N GLY A 58 -7.82 -3.45 8.04
CA GLY A 58 -7.93 -4.46 9.09
C GLY A 58 -8.27 -5.85 8.55
N LEU A 59 -9.19 -5.94 7.59
CA LEU A 59 -9.53 -7.19 6.91
C LEU A 59 -8.36 -7.75 6.10
N LYS A 60 -7.60 -6.91 5.37
CA LYS A 60 -6.38 -7.35 4.67
C LYS A 60 -5.38 -7.95 5.67
N THR A 61 -5.12 -7.24 6.77
CA THR A 61 -4.19 -7.71 7.82
C THR A 61 -4.68 -9.00 8.48
N TYR A 62 -5.97 -9.08 8.79
CA TYR A 62 -6.58 -10.25 9.40
C TYR A 62 -6.50 -11.46 8.46
N ALA A 63 -6.88 -11.30 7.20
CA ALA A 63 -6.80 -12.37 6.20
C ALA A 63 -5.38 -12.93 6.04
N VAL A 64 -4.37 -12.06 6.01
CA VAL A 64 -2.95 -12.49 5.99
C VAL A 64 -2.58 -13.28 7.24
N ARG A 65 -3.02 -12.83 8.43
CA ARG A 65 -2.73 -13.50 9.71
C ARG A 65 -3.37 -14.88 9.82
N GLU A 66 -4.57 -15.04 9.27
CA GLU A 66 -5.28 -16.33 9.24
C GLU A 66 -4.78 -17.28 8.14
N GLY A 67 -3.78 -16.86 7.34
CA GLY A 67 -3.23 -17.69 6.26
C GLY A 67 -4.12 -17.79 5.03
N LEU A 68 -5.07 -16.87 4.84
CA LEU A 68 -5.93 -16.84 3.66
C LEU A 68 -5.14 -16.47 2.39
N GLN A 69 -5.70 -16.85 1.24
CA GLN A 69 -5.11 -16.52 -0.06
C GLN A 69 -5.04 -15.00 -0.26
N VAL A 70 -3.82 -14.51 -0.44
CA VAL A 70 -3.52 -13.12 -0.77
C VAL A 70 -3.38 -13.01 -2.29
N PRO A 71 -3.93 -11.96 -2.94
CA PRO A 71 -3.73 -11.75 -4.38
C PRO A 71 -2.27 -11.83 -4.79
N ASP A 72 -1.98 -12.55 -5.87
CA ASP A 72 -0.61 -12.87 -6.30
C ASP A 72 0.27 -11.63 -6.48
N GLY A 73 -0.28 -10.55 -7.06
CA GLY A 73 0.45 -9.29 -7.21
C GLY A 73 0.88 -8.65 -5.87
N LEU A 74 0.06 -8.78 -4.83
CA LEU A 74 0.42 -8.30 -3.48
C LEU A 74 1.43 -9.24 -2.80
N SER A 75 1.31 -10.54 -3.02
CA SER A 75 2.29 -11.53 -2.55
C SER A 75 3.67 -11.31 -3.19
N LEU A 76 3.70 -11.05 -4.50
CA LEU A 76 4.91 -10.69 -5.23
C LEU A 76 5.52 -9.40 -4.69
N LEU A 77 4.75 -8.31 -4.61
CA LEU A 77 5.23 -7.04 -4.06
C LEU A 77 5.79 -7.19 -2.66
N ARG A 78 5.11 -7.94 -1.78
CA ARG A 78 5.59 -8.23 -0.42
C ARG A 78 6.95 -8.93 -0.45
N ASN A 79 7.12 -9.91 -1.33
CA ASN A 79 8.37 -10.64 -1.45
C ASN A 79 9.48 -9.74 -2.00
N THR A 80 9.20 -8.96 -3.05
CA THR A 80 10.13 -7.97 -3.61
C THR A 80 10.63 -7.02 -2.53
N VAL A 81 9.74 -6.42 -1.74
CA VAL A 81 10.13 -5.52 -0.65
C VAL A 81 10.98 -6.24 0.41
N LYS A 82 10.66 -7.49 0.74
CA LYS A 82 11.42 -8.26 1.73
C LYS A 82 12.81 -8.69 1.27
N THR A 83 12.99 -8.97 -0.01
CA THR A 83 14.26 -9.50 -0.54
C THR A 83 15.15 -8.42 -1.14
N THR A 84 14.56 -7.49 -1.88
CA THR A 84 15.28 -6.43 -2.60
C THR A 84 15.28 -5.09 -1.86
N HIS A 85 14.46 -4.95 -0.82
CA HIS A 85 14.36 -3.71 -0.02
C HIS A 85 13.87 -2.48 -0.80
N ASN A 86 13.26 -2.69 -1.97
CA ASN A 86 12.55 -1.67 -2.74
C ASN A 86 11.27 -2.24 -3.37
N ILE A 87 10.48 -1.39 -4.03
CA ILE A 87 9.17 -1.78 -4.58
C ILE A 87 9.21 -2.26 -6.03
N SER A 88 10.31 -2.05 -6.74
CA SER A 88 10.46 -2.34 -8.17
C SER A 88 11.30 -3.60 -8.44
N GLY A 89 12.09 -4.04 -7.48
CA GLY A 89 13.05 -5.13 -7.62
C GLY A 89 14.40 -4.69 -8.22
N ASP A 90 14.64 -3.39 -8.35
CA ASP A 90 15.87 -2.83 -8.92
C ASP A 90 17.07 -3.02 -7.99
N LEU A 91 18.29 -2.88 -8.53
CA LEU A 91 19.53 -2.98 -7.77
C LEU A 91 19.67 -1.76 -6.84
N ASN A 92 19.96 -1.98 -5.56
CA ASN A 92 20.00 -0.86 -4.60
C ASN A 92 21.17 0.10 -4.86
N GLU A 93 22.20 -0.34 -5.57
CA GLU A 93 23.34 0.46 -6.01
C GLU A 93 22.91 1.56 -6.98
N GLU A 94 21.83 1.35 -7.73
CA GLU A 94 21.28 2.31 -8.70
C GLU A 94 20.45 3.42 -8.04
N ARG A 95 20.25 3.39 -6.72
CA ARG A 95 19.39 4.35 -5.99
C ARG A 95 19.80 5.80 -6.09
N LEU A 96 21.04 6.07 -6.52
CA LEU A 96 21.58 7.42 -6.62
C LEU A 96 21.50 8.02 -8.04
N ILE A 97 20.92 7.30 -9.01
CA ILE A 97 20.77 7.80 -10.39
C ILE A 97 20.02 9.14 -10.44
N TRP A 98 19.05 9.37 -9.55
CA TRP A 98 18.36 10.67 -9.44
C TRP A 98 19.29 11.87 -9.21
N SER A 99 20.45 11.65 -8.57
CA SER A 99 21.39 12.72 -8.24
C SER A 99 22.16 13.23 -9.45
N GLU A 100 22.18 12.46 -10.55
CA GLU A 100 22.80 12.84 -11.82
C GLU A 100 22.04 13.98 -12.51
N ASN A 101 20.73 14.13 -12.22
CA ASN A 101 19.89 15.20 -12.75
C ASN A 101 20.04 16.52 -11.97
N LEU A 102 20.88 16.57 -10.92
CA LEU A 102 21.08 17.79 -10.15
C LEU A 102 21.95 18.79 -10.92
N PRO A 103 21.67 20.12 -10.82
CA PRO A 103 22.51 21.15 -11.43
C PRO A 103 23.98 21.07 -11.01
N GLN A 104 24.23 20.56 -9.81
CA GLN A 104 25.55 20.20 -9.32
C GLN A 104 25.51 18.74 -8.85
N PRO A 105 26.14 17.80 -9.59
CA PRO A 105 26.21 16.40 -9.19
C PRO A 105 26.85 16.26 -7.82
N LEU A 106 26.24 15.40 -6.99
CA LEU A 106 26.79 15.10 -5.67
C LEU A 106 28.10 14.32 -5.84
N THR A 107 29.17 14.82 -5.23
CA THR A 107 30.46 14.13 -5.14
C THR A 107 30.68 13.68 -3.69
N ASN A 108 31.36 12.56 -3.47
CA ASN A 108 31.66 12.01 -2.15
C ASN A 108 30.42 11.76 -1.27
N ILE A 109 29.46 10.99 -1.79
CA ILE A 109 28.28 10.54 -1.04
C ILE A 109 28.71 9.42 -0.07
N GLU A 110 29.49 9.78 0.93
CA GLU A 110 29.77 8.95 2.09
C GLU A 110 28.81 9.32 3.22
N GLY A 111 28.41 8.35 4.03
CA GLY A 111 27.52 8.60 5.16
C GLY A 111 28.15 9.56 6.16
N GLN A 112 27.53 10.73 6.37
CA GLN A 112 27.93 11.68 7.40
C GLN A 112 27.18 11.36 8.70
N SER A 113 27.91 11.15 9.80
CA SER A 113 27.33 10.83 11.11
C SER A 113 26.64 12.02 11.79
N ASP A 114 27.05 13.24 11.44
CA ASP A 114 26.66 14.48 12.13
C ASP A 114 25.86 15.44 11.24
N ALA A 115 25.11 14.91 10.28
CA ALA A 115 24.26 15.73 9.42
C ALA A 115 23.02 16.23 10.17
N ASP A 116 22.75 17.54 10.12
CA ASP A 116 21.53 18.13 10.69
C ASP A 116 20.26 17.72 9.92
N MET A 117 20.40 17.36 8.64
CA MET A 117 19.29 17.09 7.73
C MET A 117 19.50 15.81 6.93
N LEU A 118 18.49 14.93 6.94
CA LEU A 118 18.39 13.76 6.08
C LEU A 118 17.41 14.02 4.93
N TYR A 119 17.89 13.94 3.68
CA TYR A 119 17.02 13.93 2.51
C TYR A 119 16.68 12.50 2.11
N PHE A 120 15.46 12.05 2.43
CA PHE A 120 14.99 10.71 2.09
C PHE A 120 14.31 10.72 0.71
N VAL A 121 14.97 10.12 -0.27
CA VAL A 121 14.40 9.90 -1.61
C VAL A 121 13.71 8.53 -1.63
N GLY A 122 12.39 8.54 -1.82
CA GLY A 122 11.61 7.31 -1.93
C GLY A 122 11.94 6.52 -3.20
N CYS A 123 11.62 5.22 -3.22
CA CYS A 123 12.01 4.30 -4.29
C CYS A 123 11.72 4.81 -5.71
N ILE A 124 10.50 5.32 -5.98
CA ILE A 124 10.16 5.78 -7.33
C ILE A 124 11.04 6.94 -7.77
N ALA A 125 11.21 7.95 -6.92
CA ALA A 125 12.03 9.11 -7.26
C ALA A 125 13.52 8.75 -7.36
N SER A 126 13.98 7.75 -6.59
CA SER A 126 15.36 7.26 -6.66
C SER A 126 15.67 6.56 -7.96
N PHE A 127 14.82 5.63 -8.42
CA PHE A 127 15.10 4.76 -9.57
C PHE A 127 14.56 5.29 -10.90
N TYR A 128 13.52 6.13 -10.86
CA TYR A 128 12.85 6.64 -12.05
C TYR A 128 12.76 8.18 -12.00
N PRO A 129 13.90 8.88 -11.91
CA PRO A 129 13.92 10.34 -11.89
C PRO A 129 13.37 10.89 -13.21
N ARG A 130 12.62 11.99 -13.13
CA ARG A 130 12.11 12.73 -14.30
C ARG A 130 12.93 13.99 -14.55
#